data_AF-A0A8H7A7I1-F1
#
_entry.id   AF-A0A8H7A7I1-F1
#
_cell.length_a   1.000
_cell.length_b   1.000
_cell.length_c   1.000
_cell.angle_alpha   90.00
_cell.angle_beta   90.00
_cell.angle_gamma   90.00
#
_symmetry.space_group_name_H-M   'P 1'
#
loop_
_entity.id
_entity.type
_entity.pdbx_description
1 polymer ?
#
loop_
_entity_poly.entity_id
_entity_poly.type
_entity_poly.pdbx_seq_one_letter_code
_entity_poly.pdbx_strand_id
1 'polypeptide(L)' 'MPPTQPPDPPNDSIEATGYAIKDKVYFLLYGKWRIGEIQDHGGSSEESGRYLIQEESSRQIYKIAACDMRKRGNV' A
#
# COMPACT_ATOMS: atom_id res chain seq x y z
N MET A 1 -2.29 -25.83 3.83
CA MET A 1 -3.42 -24.93 3.58
C MET A 1 -3.13 -24.24 2.25
N PRO A 2 -4.06 -24.15 1.28
CA PRO A 2 -3.77 -23.37 0.08
C PRO A 2 -3.43 -21.94 0.51
N PRO A 3 -2.55 -21.21 -0.20
CA PRO A 3 -2.38 -19.80 0.07
C PRO A 3 -3.76 -19.18 -0.15
N THR A 4 -4.41 -18.72 0.93
CA THR A 4 -5.62 -17.92 0.80
C THR A 4 -5.18 -16.68 0.05
N GLN A 5 -5.54 -16.66 -1.24
CA GLN A 5 -5.26 -15.58 -2.15
C GLN A 5 -5.68 -14.27 -1.46
N PRO A 6 -4.83 -13.23 -1.48
CA PRO A 6 -5.18 -11.97 -0.84
C PRO A 6 -6.54 -11.49 -1.38
N PRO A 7 -7.39 -10.89 -0.54
CA PRO A 7 -8.69 -10.40 -0.99
C PRO A 7 -8.51 -9.46 -2.16
N ASP A 8 -9.47 -9.44 -3.09
CA ASP A 8 -9.45 -8.46 -4.17
C ASP A 8 -9.37 -7.05 -3.60
N PRO A 9 -8.53 -6.17 -4.19
CA PRO A 9 -8.46 -4.79 -3.78
C PRO A 9 -9.77 -4.06 -4.11
N PRO A 10 -10.01 -2.87 -3.53
CA PRO A 10 -11.20 -2.07 -3.83
C PRO A 10 -11.35 -1.82 -5.34
N ASN A 11 -12.58 -1.82 -5.89
CA ASN A 11 -12.83 -1.65 -7.33
C ASN A 11 -12.28 -0.35 -7.93
N ASP A 12 -12.09 0.68 -7.10
CA ASP A 12 -11.50 1.96 -7.48
C ASP A 12 -9.96 1.89 -7.56
N SER A 13 -9.35 0.76 -7.24
CA SER A 13 -7.90 0.61 -7.24
C SER A 13 -7.35 0.40 -8.65
N ILE A 14 -6.21 1.04 -8.94
CA ILE A 14 -5.50 0.91 -10.21
C ILE A 14 -4.12 0.29 -9.99
N GLU A 15 -3.68 -0.52 -10.95
CA GLU A 15 -2.30 -1.00 -10.99
C GLU A 15 -1.39 0.19 -11.33
N ALA A 16 -0.40 0.44 -10.48
CA ALA A 16 0.56 1.52 -10.66
C ALA A 16 1.97 0.94 -10.74
N THR A 17 2.73 1.36 -11.77
CA THR A 17 4.13 0.97 -11.97
C THR A 17 5.10 1.73 -11.07
N GLY A 18 4.60 2.72 -10.33
CA GLY A 18 5.39 3.51 -9.39
C GLY A 18 4.49 4.27 -8.42
N TYR A 19 5.02 4.50 -7.22
CA TYR A 19 4.33 5.17 -6.14
C TYR A 19 5.12 6.39 -5.68
N ALA A 20 4.47 7.55 -5.65
CA ALA A 20 5.08 8.80 -5.19
C ALA A 20 4.76 9.05 -3.71
N ILE A 21 5.62 9.83 -3.05
CA ILE A 21 5.31 10.37 -1.72
C ILE A 21 4.04 11.25 -1.86
N LYS A 22 3.15 11.18 -0.87
CA LYS A 22 1.79 11.74 -0.83
C LYS A 22 0.74 11.05 -1.72
N ASP A 23 1.08 9.97 -2.43
CA ASP A 23 0.05 9.19 -3.11
C ASP A 23 -0.87 8.50 -2.08
N LYS A 24 -2.18 8.58 -2.32
CA LYS A 24 -3.17 7.77 -1.60
C LYS A 24 -3.21 6.36 -2.19
N VAL A 25 -2.98 5.37 -1.34
CA VAL A 25 -2.92 3.97 -1.73
C VAL A 25 -3.76 3.11 -0.78
N TYR A 26 -4.32 2.04 -1.34
CA TYR A 26 -4.82 0.93 -0.56
C TYR A 26 -3.65 -0.01 -0.26
N PHE A 27 -3.54 -0.45 0.99
CA PHE A 27 -2.53 -1.41 1.41
C PHE A 27 -3.17 -2.57 2.16
N LEU A 28 -2.67 -3.78 1.94
CA LEU A 28 -3.15 -4.98 2.60
C LEU A 28 -2.49 -5.15 3.97
N LEU A 29 -3.29 -5.12 5.03
CA LEU A 29 -2.81 -5.33 6.40
C LEU A 29 -3.73 -6.32 7.12
N TYR A 30 -3.17 -7.41 7.65
CA TYR A 30 -3.92 -8.47 8.33
C TYR A 30 -5.13 -9.01 7.53
N GLY A 31 -4.97 -9.16 6.21
CA GLY A 31 -6.03 -9.65 5.33
C GLY A 31 -7.16 -8.66 5.06
N LYS A 32 -6.97 -7.37 5.36
CA LYS A 32 -7.92 -6.31 5.04
C LYS A 32 -7.23 -5.16 4.31
N TRP A 33 -7.89 -4.64 3.28
CA TRP A 33 -7.44 -3.43 2.60
C TRP A 33 -7.75 -2.21 3.47
N ARG A 34 -6.74 -1.36 3.65
CA ARG A 34 -6.83 -0.09 4.36
C ARG A 34 -6.34 1.02 3.45
N ILE A 35 -6.82 2.24 3.68
CA ILE A 35 -6.36 3.41 2.94
C ILE A 35 -5.31 4.16 3.75
N GLY A 36 -4.26 4.60 3.07
CA GLY A 36 -3.24 5.44 3.65
C GLY A 36 -2.54 6.28 2.60
N GLU A 37 -1.61 7.09 3.09
CA GLU A 37 -0.79 7.99 2.28
C GLU A 37 0.68 7.59 2.41
N ILE A 38 1.39 7.56 1.30
CA ILE A 38 2.83 7.27 1.31
C ILE A 38 3.58 8.46 1.88
N GLN A 39 4.28 8.24 2.99
CA GLN A 39 5.12 9.26 3.61
C GLN A 39 6.56 9.22 3.15
N ASP A 40 7.06 8.04 2.81
CA ASP A 40 8.46 7.89 2.43
C ASP A 40 8.70 6.62 1.60
N HIS A 41 9.75 6.65 0.79
CA HIS A 41 10.29 5.47 0.13
C HIS A 41 11.20 4.78 1.13
N GLY A 42 10.73 3.68 1.73
CA GLY A 42 11.42 3.03 2.84
C GLY A 42 12.67 2.27 2.40
N GLY A 43 13.69 2.97 1.86
CA GLY A 43 14.88 2.33 1.31
C GLY A 43 16.19 3.10 1.43
N SER A 44 17.08 2.55 2.27
CA SER A 44 18.53 2.55 2.05
C SER A 44 18.92 1.20 1.42
N SER A 45 19.34 1.23 0.16
CA SER A 45 20.07 0.22 -0.66
C SER A 45 19.66 -1.28 -0.72
N GLU A 46 19.00 -1.89 0.28
CA GLU A 46 18.53 -3.30 0.26
C GLU A 46 17.02 -3.44 0.46
N GLU A 47 16.34 -2.38 0.90
CA GLU A 47 14.88 -2.37 1.13
C GLU A 47 14.07 -1.87 -0.07
N SER A 48 14.69 -1.82 -1.25
CA SER A 48 14.11 -1.36 -2.51
C SER A 48 12.78 -2.09 -2.80
N GLY A 49 11.66 -1.36 -2.67
CA GLY A 49 10.32 -1.88 -2.91
C GLY A 49 9.38 -1.87 -1.70
N ARG A 50 9.80 -1.28 -0.56
CA ARG A 50 8.90 -0.99 0.56
C ARG A 50 8.65 0.51 0.70
N TYR A 51 7.46 0.83 1.19
CA TYR A 51 6.97 2.21 1.38
C TYR A 51 6.50 2.38 2.81
N LEU A 52 6.79 3.54 3.39
CA LEU A 52 6.19 3.95 4.65
C LEU A 52 4.84 4.60 4.33
N ILE A 53 3.76 3.99 4.84
CA ILE A 53 2.39 4.42 4.61
C ILE A 53 1.78 4.84 5.94
N GLN A 54 1.27 6.05 6.02
CA GLN A 54 0.45 6.49 7.14
C GLN A 54 -1.01 6.16 6.87
N GLU A 55 -1.61 5.33 7.73
CA GLU A 55 -3.04 5.00 7.65
C GLU A 55 -3.91 6.22 7.98
N GLU A 56 -4.94 6.49 7.18
CA GLU A 56 -5.77 7.70 7.33
C GLU A 56 -6.57 7.73 8.64
N SER A 57 -7.12 6.59 9.09
CA SER A 57 -7.94 6.52 10.31
C SER A 57 -7.09 6.56 11.59
N SER A 58 -6.06 5.71 11.66
CA SER A 58 -5.25 5.57 12.88
C SER A 58 -4.08 6.54 12.95
N ARG A 59 -3.69 7.18 11.84
CA ARG A 59 -2.43 7.95 11.69
C ARG A 59 -1.15 7.17 12.01
N GLN A 60 -1.24 5.86 12.15
CA GLN A 60 -0.11 4.96 12.37
C GLN A 60 0.66 4.74 11.06
N ILE A 61 1.98 4.63 11.18
CA ILE A 61 2.87 4.39 10.03
C ILE A 61 3.17 2.90 9.94
N TYR A 62 2.98 2.34 8.76
CA TYR A 62 3.27 0.96 8.43
C TYR A 62 4.27 0.88 7.28
N LYS A 63 5.11 -0.15 7.31
CA LYS A 63 6.05 -0.44 6.22
C LYS A 63 5.47 -1.54 5.35
N ILE A 64 5.04 -1.19 4.15
CA ILE A 64 4.32 -2.10 3.25
C ILE A 64 5.12 -2.30 1.96
N ALA A 65 5.14 -3.52 1.43
CA ALA A 65 5.76 -3.81 0.16
C ALA A 65 4.88 -3.36 -1.02
N ALA A 66 5.51 -2.95 -2.13
CA ALA A 66 4.82 -2.50 -3.33
C ALA A 66 3.77 -3.50 -3.86
N CYS A 67 4.02 -4.79 -3.70
CA CYS A 67 3.13 -5.88 -4.11
C CYS A 67 1.82 -5.92 -3.31
N ASP A 68 1.86 -5.48 -2.05
CA ASP A 68 0.71 -5.42 -1.11
C ASP A 68 0.01 -4.05 -1.15
N MET A 69 0.33 -3.23 -2.15
CA MET A 69 -0.23 -1.90 -2.36
C MET A 69 -0.99 -1.83 -3.67
N ARG A 70 -2.01 -0.97 -3.73
CA ARG A 70 -2.69 -0.57 -4.96
C ARG A 70 -2.97 0.93 -4.90
N LYS A 71 -2.78 1.64 -6.02
CA LYS A 71 -3.03 3.07 -6.05
C LYS A 71 -4.54 3.32 -6.05
N ARG A 72 -5.00 4.34 -5.32
CA ARG A 72 -6.40 4.74 -5.37
C ARG A 72 -6.66 5.47 -6.69
N GLY A 73 -7.62 4.99 -7.47
CA GLY A 73 -8.10 5.65 -8.67
C GLY A 73 -8.69 7.01 -8.30
N ASN A 74 -8.33 8.02 -9.06
CA ASN A 74 -8.97 9.32 -8.96
C ASN A 74 -10.12 9.32 -9.96
N VAL A 75 -11.28 8.82 -9.53
CA VAL A 75 -12.54 8.95 -10.28
C VAL A 75 -13.01 10.39 -10.35
#